data_AF-A0A176RYI5-F1
#
_entry.id   AF-A0A176RYI5-F1
#
_cell.length_a   1.000
_cell.length_b   1.000
_cell.length_c   1.000
_cell.angle_alpha   90.00
_cell.angle_beta   90.00
_cell.angle_gamma   90.00
#
_symmetry.space_group_name_H-M   'P 1'
#
loop_
_entity.id
_entity.type
_entity.pdbx_description
1 polymer ?
#
loop_
_entity_poly.entity_id
_entity_poly.type
_entity_poly.pdbx_seq_one_letter_code
_entity_poly.pdbx_strand_id
1 'polypeptide(L)'
;MSDEIKYKYKISQYQWDDLLNLWEAIKNGDTPEWSPGKAFEYLIVRAFQLEGADVIYPFSVKMAREELEQIDGVVYTSGLACLIESKDQKTSVNIEPIAKLRNQLLRRPATAIGMI
;
A
#
# COMPACT_ATOMS: atom_id res chain seq x y z
N MET A 1 20.06 5.60 0.75
CA MET A 1 18.75 5.61 0.06
C MET A 1 17.78 4.90 0.98
N SER A 2 16.60 5.46 1.27
CA SER A 2 15.63 4.79 2.14
C SER A 2 15.05 3.54 1.46
N ASP A 3 14.62 2.56 2.24
CA ASP A 3 14.03 1.32 1.71
C ASP A 3 12.80 1.60 0.84
N GLU A 4 12.01 2.63 1.17
CA GLU A 4 10.86 3.07 0.37
C GLU A 4 11.24 3.45 -1.07
N ILE A 5 12.36 4.18 -1.25
CA ILE A 5 12.83 4.57 -2.57
C ILE A 5 13.28 3.33 -3.35
N LYS A 6 13.94 2.38 -2.67
CA LYS A 6 14.37 1.10 -3.28
C LYS A 6 13.16 0.28 -3.74
N TYR A 7 12.15 0.13 -2.89
CA TYR A 7 10.94 -0.63 -3.19
C TYR A 7 10.12 0.02 -4.31
N LYS A 8 9.94 1.33 -4.26
CA LYS A 8 9.27 2.09 -5.32
C LYS A 8 9.98 1.93 -6.66
N TYR A 9 11.31 2.07 -6.67
CA TYR A 9 12.09 1.88 -7.88
C TYR A 9 11.93 0.46 -8.42
N LYS A 10 12.08 -0.55 -7.57
CA LYS A 10 11.93 -1.96 -7.96
C LYS A 10 10.55 -2.26 -8.56
N ILE A 11 9.47 -1.94 -7.84
CA ILE A 11 8.11 -2.28 -8.30
C ILE A 11 7.70 -1.49 -9.55
N SER A 12 8.27 -0.29 -9.76
CA SER A 12 7.95 0.52 -10.95
C SER A 12 8.33 -0.14 -12.27
N GLN A 13 9.26 -1.10 -12.23
CA GLN A 13 9.69 -1.86 -13.40
C GLN A 13 8.76 -3.04 -13.71
N TYR A 14 7.96 -3.47 -12.74
CA TYR A 14 7.15 -4.69 -12.85
C TYR A 14 5.95 -4.44 -13.76
N GLN A 15 5.69 -5.39 -14.65
CA GLN A 15 4.46 -5.52 -15.43
C GLN A 15 3.55 -6.61 -14.83
N TRP A 16 2.43 -6.92 -15.48
CA TRP A 16 1.46 -7.89 -14.97
C TRP A 16 2.05 -9.26 -14.65
N ASP A 17 2.86 -9.83 -15.55
CA ASP A 17 3.49 -11.13 -15.33
C ASP A 17 4.44 -11.10 -14.12
N ASP A 18 5.17 -10.00 -13.92
CA ASP A 18 6.05 -9.82 -12.76
C ASP A 18 5.25 -9.69 -11.45
N LEU A 19 4.09 -9.03 -11.48
CA LEU A 19 3.19 -8.95 -10.33
C LEU A 19 2.59 -10.31 -9.98
N LEU A 20 2.23 -11.12 -10.97
CA LEU A 20 1.75 -12.48 -10.75
C LEU A 20 2.85 -13.35 -10.12
N ASN A 21 4.08 -13.26 -10.62
CA ASN A 21 5.22 -13.95 -10.02
C ASN A 21 5.49 -13.47 -8.59
N LEU A 22 5.41 -12.16 -8.33
CA LEU A 22 5.55 -11.61 -6.99
C LEU A 22 4.43 -12.07 -6.06
N TRP A 23 3.19 -12.19 -6.56
CA TRP A 23 2.07 -12.71 -5.80
C TRP A 23 2.29 -14.16 -5.37
N GLU A 24 2.77 -15.02 -6.28
CA GLU A 24 3.14 -16.39 -5.92
C GLU A 24 4.25 -16.44 -4.87
N ALA A 25 5.26 -15.59 -4.99
CA ALA A 25 6.34 -15.47 -4.01
C ALA A 25 5.82 -15.03 -2.62
N ILE A 26 4.91 -14.05 -2.57
CA ILE A 26 4.27 -13.58 -1.32
C ILE A 26 3.51 -14.73 -0.66
N LYS A 27 2.67 -15.46 -1.41
CA LYS A 27 1.93 -16.61 -0.85
C LYS A 27 2.84 -17.68 -0.26
N ASN A 28 4.01 -17.88 -0.86
CA ASN A 28 5.02 -18.83 -0.40
C ASN A 28 5.91 -18.28 0.72
N GLY A 29 5.79 -16.99 1.07
CA GLY A 29 6.67 -16.33 2.04
C GLY A 29 8.10 -16.16 1.55
N ASP A 30 8.33 -16.21 0.24
CA ASP A 30 9.64 -16.17 -0.40
C ASP A 30 9.92 -14.79 -1.03
N THR A 31 9.95 -13.76 -0.17
CA THR A 31 10.24 -12.38 -0.58
C THR A 31 11.48 -11.83 0.12
N PRO A 32 12.68 -12.45 -0.04
CA PRO A 32 13.86 -12.13 0.78
C PRO A 32 14.38 -10.70 0.59
N GLU A 33 14.06 -10.08 -0.55
CA GLU A 33 14.46 -8.70 -0.84
C GLU A 33 13.49 -7.64 -0.30
N TRP A 34 12.39 -8.07 0.33
CA TRP A 34 11.34 -7.22 0.87
C TRP A 34 11.22 -7.42 2.37
N SER A 35 11.12 -6.32 3.11
CA SER A 35 10.70 -6.39 4.51
C SER A 35 9.29 -7.00 4.63
N PRO A 36 8.96 -7.64 5.77
CA PRO A 36 7.65 -8.26 5.97
C PRO A 36 6.49 -7.32 5.61
N GLY A 37 5.52 -7.83 4.83
CA GLY A 37 4.34 -7.09 4.36
C GLY A 37 4.58 -6.10 3.20
N LYS A 38 5.81 -5.61 2.99
CA LYS A 38 6.09 -4.59 1.97
C LYS A 38 5.90 -5.08 0.55
N ALA A 39 6.22 -6.33 0.26
CA ALA A 39 5.97 -6.90 -1.06
C ALA A 39 4.48 -6.79 -1.44
N PHE A 40 3.58 -7.10 -0.51
CA PHE A 40 2.14 -7.04 -0.72
C PHE A 40 1.62 -5.60 -0.85
N GLU A 41 2.05 -4.69 0.04
CA GLU A 41 1.70 -3.26 -0.04
C GLU A 41 2.03 -2.67 -1.43
N TYR A 42 3.27 -2.86 -1.90
CA TYR A 42 3.71 -2.30 -3.17
C TYR A 42 3.05 -3.00 -4.37
N LEU A 43 2.76 -4.31 -4.28
CA LEU A 43 2.05 -5.06 -5.31
C LEU A 43 0.66 -4.50 -5.56
N ILE A 44 -0.12 -4.27 -4.50
CA ILE A 44 -1.50 -3.75 -4.62
C ILE A 44 -1.50 -2.37 -5.28
N VAL A 45 -0.63 -1.47 -4.84
CA VAL A 45 -0.52 -0.12 -5.42
C VAL A 45 -0.10 -0.19 -6.90
N ARG A 46 0.86 -1.04 -7.24
CA ARG A 46 1.32 -1.20 -8.63
C ARG A 46 0.22 -1.79 -9.52
N ALA A 47 -0.58 -2.73 -9.03
CA ALA A 47 -1.68 -3.31 -9.80
C ALA A 47 -2.69 -2.22 -10.23
N PHE A 48 -3.08 -1.33 -9.32
CA PHE A 48 -3.93 -0.17 -9.67
C PHE A 48 -3.27 0.76 -10.69
N GLN A 49 -1.96 0.98 -10.56
CA GLN A 49 -1.23 1.80 -11.51
C GLN A 49 -1.21 1.18 -12.93
N LEU A 50 -1.07 -0.14 -13.03
CA LEU A 50 -1.12 -0.85 -14.31
C LEU A 50 -2.51 -0.83 -14.95
N GLU A 51 -3.58 -0.76 -14.14
CA GLU A 51 -4.96 -0.50 -14.58
C GLU A 51 -5.22 0.98 -14.96
N GLY A 52 -4.20 1.84 -14.92
CA GLY A 52 -4.29 3.24 -15.34
C GLY A 52 -4.72 4.23 -14.27
N ALA A 53 -4.72 3.84 -13.00
CA ALA A 53 -4.96 4.77 -11.90
C ALA A 53 -3.72 5.62 -11.58
N ASP A 54 -3.94 6.84 -11.08
CA ASP A 54 -2.88 7.64 -10.47
C ASP A 54 -2.65 7.15 -9.05
N VAL A 55 -1.38 6.91 -8.68
CA VAL A 55 -1.06 6.31 -7.38
C VAL A 55 0.03 7.06 -6.61
N ILE A 56 -0.06 6.98 -5.29
CA ILE A 56 1.01 7.32 -4.36
C ILE A 56 1.40 6.04 -3.62
N TYR A 57 2.67 5.64 -3.77
CA TYR A 57 3.28 4.51 -3.04
C TYR A 57 3.40 4.80 -1.55
N PRO A 58 3.64 3.78 -0.70
CA PRO A 58 3.71 3.94 0.75
C PRO A 58 4.54 5.15 1.20
N PHE A 59 4.02 5.90 2.17
CA PHE A 59 4.70 7.07 2.72
C PHE A 59 4.27 7.35 4.17
N SER A 60 5.14 8.03 4.90
CA SER A 60 4.86 8.53 6.25
C SER A 60 4.47 10.01 6.24
N VAL A 61 3.38 10.34 6.92
CA VAL A 61 3.00 11.71 7.24
C VAL A 61 3.68 12.11 8.54
N LYS A 62 4.43 13.21 8.52
CA LYS A 62 5.15 13.72 9.69
C LYS A 62 4.63 15.08 10.11
N MET A 63 4.44 15.28 11.40
CA MET A 63 4.09 16.57 12.02
C MET A 63 5.10 16.86 13.12
N ALA A 64 5.68 18.07 13.13
CA ALA A 64 6.73 18.45 14.10
C ALA A 64 7.92 17.44 14.18
N ARG A 65 8.27 16.80 13.05
CA ARG A 65 9.30 15.75 12.89
C ARG A 65 8.94 14.38 13.49
N GLU A 66 7.78 14.24 14.11
CA GLU A 66 7.25 12.96 14.57
C GLU A 66 6.38 12.32 13.49
N GLU A 67 6.44 10.99 13.38
CA GLU A 67 5.56 10.26 12.48
C GLU A 67 4.15 10.23 13.07
N LEU A 68 3.22 10.83 12.34
CA LEU A 68 1.81 10.88 12.74
C LEU A 68 1.05 9.66 12.23
N GLU A 69 1.32 9.26 10.99
CA GLU A 69 0.72 8.07 10.38
C GLU A 69 1.55 7.57 9.20
N GLN A 70 1.49 6.25 8.97
CA GLN A 70 1.96 5.62 7.75
C GLN A 70 0.76 5.23 6.89
N ILE A 71 0.82 5.58 5.61
CA ILE A 71 -0.16 5.25 4.58
C ILE A 71 0.46 4.23 3.64
N ASP A 72 -0.21 3.09 3.43
CA ASP A 72 0.31 2.01 2.59
C ASP A 72 0.11 2.30 1.10
N GLY A 73 -0.82 3.19 0.76
CA GLY A 73 -0.94 3.72 -0.58
C GLY A 73 -2.14 4.64 -0.75
N VAL A 74 -2.12 5.40 -1.83
CA VAL A 74 -3.29 6.16 -2.28
C VAL A 74 -3.53 5.88 -3.75
N VAL A 75 -4.78 5.66 -4.11
CA VAL A 75 -5.22 5.44 -5.49
C VAL A 75 -6.23 6.52 -5.85
N TYR A 76 -6.03 7.17 -6.99
CA TYR A 76 -6.98 8.10 -7.57
C TYR A 76 -7.49 7.52 -8.89
N THR A 77 -8.81 7.33 -8.98
CA THR A 77 -9.46 6.80 -10.17
C THR A 77 -10.89 7.30 -10.25
N SER A 78 -11.34 7.69 -11.44
CA SER A 78 -12.74 8.05 -11.69
C SER A 78 -13.33 9.08 -10.70
N GLY A 79 -12.51 10.06 -10.26
CA GLY A 79 -12.91 11.08 -9.29
C GLY A 79 -12.94 10.62 -7.83
N LEU A 80 -12.54 9.38 -7.54
CA LEU A 80 -12.39 8.84 -6.19
C LEU A 80 -10.95 8.99 -5.71
N ALA A 81 -10.79 9.20 -4.41
CA ALA A 81 -9.52 9.12 -3.70
C ALA A 81 -9.62 8.00 -2.67
N CYS A 82 -8.84 6.95 -2.86
CA CYS A 82 -8.88 5.74 -2.03
C CYS A 82 -7.59 5.62 -1.21
N LEU A 83 -7.73 5.52 0.11
CA LEU A 83 -6.63 5.11 0.98
C LEU A 83 -6.55 3.59 1.01
N ILE A 84 -5.35 3.06 0.77
CA ILE A 84 -5.05 1.64 0.86
C ILE A 84 -4.45 1.37 2.25
N GLU A 85 -4.98 0.37 2.95
CA GLU A 85 -4.36 -0.29 4.10
C GLU A 85 -4.19 -1.77 3.76
N SER A 86 -2.96 -2.27 3.64
CA SER A 86 -2.73 -3.66 3.22
C SER A 86 -2.42 -4.56 4.41
N LYS A 87 -2.95 -5.79 4.41
CA LYS A 87 -2.66 -6.79 5.44
C LYS A 87 -2.35 -8.15 4.81
N ASP A 88 -1.07 -8.49 4.83
CA ASP A 88 -0.58 -9.82 4.46
C ASP A 88 -0.55 -10.72 5.71
N GLN A 89 -1.67 -11.39 6.00
CA GLN A 89 -1.78 -12.26 7.16
C GLN A 89 -2.65 -13.48 6.87
N LYS A 90 -2.28 -14.61 7.50
CA LYS A 90 -2.98 -15.90 7.34
C LYS A 90 -4.20 -16.04 8.25
N THR A 91 -4.31 -15.18 9.25
CA THR A 91 -5.38 -15.17 10.25
C THR A 91 -6.34 -14.03 10.00
N SER A 92 -7.52 -14.09 10.61
CA SER A 92 -8.49 -13.00 10.55
C SER A 92 -7.89 -11.66 10.97
N VAL A 93 -8.24 -10.61 10.22
CA VAL A 93 -7.84 -9.23 10.53
C VAL A 93 -8.59 -8.78 11.78
N ASN A 94 -7.85 -8.41 12.83
CA ASN A 94 -8.43 -7.79 14.02
C ASN A 94 -9.07 -6.42 13.67
N ILE A 95 -9.84 -5.84 14.59
CA ILE A 95 -10.49 -4.54 14.34
C ILE A 95 -9.50 -3.37 14.22
N GLU A 96 -8.27 -3.53 14.70
CA GLU A 96 -7.28 -2.44 14.80
C GLU A 96 -6.94 -1.78 13.46
N PRO A 97 -6.66 -2.51 12.36
CA PRO A 97 -6.42 -1.87 11.06
C PRO A 97 -7.64 -1.13 10.51
N ILE A 98 -8.85 -1.64 10.76
CA ILE A 98 -10.11 -0.98 10.37
C ILE A 98 -10.27 0.32 11.17
N ALA A 99 -10.01 0.29 12.47
CA ALA A 99 -10.07 1.46 13.33
C ALA A 99 -9.00 2.50 12.94
N LYS A 100 -7.79 2.06 12.62
CA LYS A 100 -6.70 2.90 12.08
C LYS A 100 -7.16 3.58 10.80
N LEU A 101 -7.61 2.83 9.80
CA LEU A 101 -8.05 3.37 8.51
C LEU A 101 -9.22 4.36 8.67
N ARG A 102 -10.20 4.05 9.52
CA ARG A 102 -11.29 4.98 9.87
C ARG A 102 -10.74 6.30 10.43
N ASN A 103 -9.81 6.25 11.38
CA ASN A 103 -9.22 7.46 11.96
C ASN A 103 -8.38 8.27 10.97
N GLN A 104 -7.81 7.62 9.95
CA GLN A 104 -7.15 8.30 8.84
C GLN A 104 -8.17 9.02 7.96
N LEU A 105 -9.28 8.36 7.60
CA LEU A 105 -10.35 8.95 6.78
C LEU A 105 -11.03 10.15 7.44
N LEU A 106 -11.20 10.14 8.77
CA LEU A 106 -11.81 11.26 9.52
C LEU A 106 -11.05 12.59 9.39
N ARG A 107 -9.79 12.56 8.95
CA ARG A 107 -8.93 13.75 8.76
C ARG A 107 -8.84 14.18 7.28
N ARG A 108 -9.69 13.62 6.42
CA ARG A 108 -9.66 13.80 4.96
C ARG A 108 -11.04 14.25 4.46
N PRO A 109 -11.14 14.75 3.21
CA PRO A 109 -12.44 15.08 2.62
C PRO A 109 -13.42 13.92 2.68
N ALA A 110 -14.71 14.22 2.85
CA ALA A 110 -15.77 13.22 3.04
C ALA A 110 -15.94 12.23 1.86
N THR A 111 -15.39 12.56 0.69
CA THR A 111 -15.40 11.71 -0.50
C THR A 111 -14.26 10.70 -0.55
N ALA A 112 -13.28 10.78 0.37
CA ALA A 112 -12.22 9.79 0.46
C ALA A 112 -12.77 8.45 0.96
N ILE A 113 -12.38 7.36 0.28
CA ILE A 113 -12.82 6.00 0.60
C ILE A 113 -11.63 5.23 1.17
N GLY A 114 -11.87 4.34 2.13
CA GLY A 114 -10.88 3.39 2.61
C GLY A 114 -11.02 2.04 1.92
N MET A 115 -9.90 1.43 1.57
CA MET A 115 -9.81 0.06 1.08
C MET A 115 -8.83 -0.71 1.97
N ILE A 116 -9.25 -1.90 2.40
CA ILE A 116 -8.49 -2.80 3.25
C ILE A 116 -8.53 -4.23 2.72
#